data_AF-A0A1B6LWF7-F1
#
_entry.id   AF-A0A1B6LWF7-F1
#
_cell.length_a   1.000
_cell.length_b   1.000
_cell.length_c   1.000
_cell.angle_alpha   90.00
_cell.angle_beta   90.00
_cell.angle_gamma   90.00
#
_symmetry.space_group_name_H-M   'P 1'
#
loop_
_entity.id
_entity.type
_entity.pdbx_description
1 polymer ?
#
loop_
_entity_poly.entity_id
_entity_poly.type
_entity_poly.pdbx_seq_one_letter_code
_entity_poly.pdbx_strand_id
1 'polypeptide(L)'
;RAAAFAAKIRNLNDYHLRLQHGVLPSPSGIDISNAIKWFSQTLLTVLKDVPNSPLELLKCADKDTIRMALFPNLDYKGLYIGLQQLVDVAPLIQFGLHAFGQSLLQCLGCILPFMEHDMIDTLPYLTA
;
A
#
# COMPACT_ATOMS: atom_id res chain seq x y z
N ARG A 1 -16.71 2.45 -2.02
CA ARG A 1 -15.30 1.96 -2.11
C ARG A 1 -14.32 2.97 -1.54
N ALA A 2 -14.31 4.24 -2.00
CA ALA A 2 -13.42 5.29 -1.48
C ALA A 2 -13.46 5.48 0.06
N ALA A 3 -14.65 5.56 0.66
CA ALA A 3 -14.78 5.72 2.12
C ALA A 3 -14.15 4.55 2.91
N ALA A 4 -14.34 3.31 2.43
CA ALA A 4 -13.74 2.12 3.05
C ALA A 4 -12.21 2.11 2.86
N PHE A 5 -11.73 2.53 1.69
CA PHE A 5 -10.31 2.66 1.39
C PHE A 5 -9.64 3.65 2.35
N ALA A 6 -10.19 4.85 2.48
CA ALA A 6 -9.71 5.88 3.42
C ALA A 6 -9.83 5.45 4.89
N ALA A 7 -10.87 4.69 5.26
CA ALA A 7 -10.97 4.11 6.61
C ALA A 7 -9.85 3.08 6.86
N LYS A 8 -9.54 2.22 5.88
CA LYS A 8 -8.45 1.25 6.03
C LYS A 8 -7.07 1.90 6.07
N ILE A 9 -6.85 3.03 5.40
CA ILE A 9 -5.59 3.80 5.53
C ILE A 9 -5.45 4.32 6.95
N ARG A 10 -6.53 4.88 7.52
CA ARG A 10 -6.52 5.33 8.93
C ARG A 10 -6.20 4.19 9.90
N ASN A 11 -6.61 2.96 9.61
CA ASN A 11 -6.22 1.80 10.42
C ASN A 11 -4.71 1.51 10.34
N LEU A 12 -4.07 1.67 9.17
CA LEU A 12 -2.62 1.52 9.06
C LEU A 12 -1.89 2.57 9.91
N ASN A 13 -2.38 3.81 9.88
CA ASN A 13 -1.83 4.90 10.69
C ASN A 13 -2.01 4.62 12.20
N ASP A 14 -3.15 4.08 12.62
CA ASP A 14 -3.37 3.64 14.01
C ASP A 14 -2.35 2.57 14.43
N TYR A 15 -2.11 1.56 13.58
CA TYR A 15 -1.11 0.53 13.86
C TYR A 15 0.30 1.12 13.99
N HIS A 16 0.68 2.01 13.07
CA HIS A 16 1.96 2.71 13.11
C HIS A 16 2.13 3.48 14.43
N LEU A 17 1.14 4.32 14.81
CA LEU A 17 1.21 5.11 16.04
C LEU A 17 1.29 4.22 17.29
N ARG A 18 0.53 3.12 17.33
CA ARG A 18 0.54 2.20 18.47
C ARG A 18 1.87 1.47 18.61
N LEU A 19 2.49 1.06 17.49
CA LEU A 19 3.85 0.50 17.50
C LEU A 19 4.87 1.53 17.96
N GLN A 20 4.85 2.73 17.36
CA GLN A 20 5.80 3.80 17.66
C GLN A 20 5.75 4.25 19.13
N HIS A 21 4.54 4.32 19.71
CA HIS A 21 4.34 4.77 21.09
C HIS A 21 4.20 3.62 22.11
N GLY A 22 4.28 2.36 21.67
CA GLY A 22 4.11 1.19 22.55
C GLY A 22 2.73 1.11 23.22
N VAL A 23 1.66 1.57 22.55
CA VAL A 23 0.29 1.58 23.09
C VAL A 23 -0.28 0.16 23.09
N LEU A 24 -0.82 -0.27 24.24
CA LEU A 24 -1.40 -1.59 24.43
C LEU A 24 -2.92 -1.63 24.09
N PRO A 25 -3.43 -2.74 23.52
CA PRO A 25 -2.66 -3.89 23.04
C PRO A 25 -1.79 -3.52 21.82
N SER A 26 -0.57 -4.03 21.72
CA SER A 26 0.28 -3.76 20.54
C SER A 26 -0.26 -4.54 19.33
N PRO A 27 -0.36 -3.94 18.14
CA PRO A 27 -0.83 -4.65 16.96
C PRO A 27 0.17 -5.74 16.54
N SER A 28 -0.32 -6.94 16.24
CA SER A 28 0.54 -8.00 15.72
C SER A 28 0.79 -7.82 14.21
N GLY A 29 1.89 -8.36 13.71
CA GLY A 29 2.16 -8.45 12.27
C GLY A 29 1.10 -9.25 11.52
N ILE A 30 0.34 -10.12 12.19
CA ILE A 30 -0.81 -10.83 11.60
C ILE A 30 -2.00 -9.86 11.39
N ASP A 31 -2.29 -9.00 12.37
CA ASP A 31 -3.36 -8.00 12.27
C ASP A 31 -3.06 -7.03 11.12
N ILE A 32 -1.82 -6.54 11.08
CA ILE A 32 -1.34 -5.62 10.05
C ILE A 32 -1.35 -6.33 8.68
N SER A 33 -0.87 -7.58 8.59
CA SER A 33 -0.92 -8.40 7.37
C SER A 33 -2.34 -8.50 6.81
N ASN A 34 -3.33 -8.79 7.64
CA ASN A 34 -4.72 -8.93 7.21
C ASN A 34 -5.29 -7.61 6.69
N ALA A 35 -4.92 -6.48 7.30
CA ALA A 35 -5.30 -5.16 6.81
C ALA A 35 -4.66 -4.86 5.44
N ILE A 36 -3.37 -5.17 5.27
CA ILE A 36 -2.64 -4.96 4.01
C ILE A 36 -3.21 -5.84 2.88
N LYS A 37 -3.53 -7.12 3.15
CA LYS A 37 -4.10 -8.04 2.15
C LYS A 37 -5.41 -7.52 1.53
N TRP A 38 -6.21 -6.78 2.29
CA TRP A 38 -7.43 -6.16 1.79
C TRP A 38 -7.14 -5.12 0.69
N PHE A 39 -6.06 -4.36 0.83
CA PHE A 39 -5.62 -3.41 -0.21
C PHE A 39 -5.17 -4.14 -1.47
N SER A 40 -4.32 -5.16 -1.35
CA SER A 40 -3.89 -5.97 -2.49
C SER A 40 -5.07 -6.52 -3.28
N GLN A 41 -6.08 -7.08 -2.59
CA GLN A 41 -7.30 -7.56 -3.24
C GLN A 41 -8.07 -6.44 -3.94
N THR A 42 -8.24 -5.29 -3.28
CA THR A 42 -8.93 -4.13 -3.85
C THR A 42 -8.24 -3.61 -5.10
N LEU A 43 -6.91 -3.48 -5.07
CA LEU A 43 -6.09 -3.03 -6.20
C LEU A 43 -6.16 -4.01 -7.37
N LEU A 44 -6.04 -5.31 -7.10
CA LEU A 44 -6.17 -6.35 -8.13
C LEU A 44 -7.57 -6.38 -8.76
N THR A 45 -8.64 -6.15 -7.98
CA THR A 45 -9.99 -5.99 -8.54
C THR A 45 -10.07 -4.81 -9.47
N VAL A 46 -9.50 -3.65 -9.08
CA VAL A 46 -9.47 -2.47 -9.95
C VAL A 46 -8.70 -2.76 -11.24
N LEU A 47 -7.53 -3.41 -11.17
CA LEU A 47 -6.75 -3.75 -12.37
C LEU A 47 -7.50 -4.66 -13.34
N LYS A 48 -8.28 -5.62 -12.82
CA LYS A 48 -9.09 -6.52 -13.65
C LYS A 48 -10.17 -5.79 -14.45
N ASP A 49 -10.65 -4.66 -13.95
CA ASP A 49 -11.72 -3.87 -14.58
C ASP A 49 -11.18 -2.88 -15.64
N VAL A 50 -9.86 -2.72 -15.80
CA VAL A 50 -9.27 -1.76 -16.76
C VAL A 50 -9.04 -2.41 -18.14
N PRO A 51 -9.60 -1.84 -19.23
CA PRO A 51 -9.30 -2.29 -20.59
C PRO A 51 -7.87 -1.90 -20.98
N ASN A 52 -7.09 -2.85 -21.51
CA ASN A 52 -5.66 -2.76 -21.85
C ASN A 52 -4.70 -2.85 -20.64
N SER A 53 -3.45 -3.27 -20.89
CA SER A 53 -2.42 -3.40 -19.85
C SER A 53 -1.96 -2.01 -19.38
N PRO A 54 -2.29 -1.58 -18.14
CA PRO A 54 -1.87 -0.27 -17.62
C PRO A 54 -0.35 -0.18 -17.43
N LEU A 55 0.31 -1.34 -17.39
CA LEU A 55 1.76 -1.49 -17.28
C LEU A 55 2.49 -0.96 -18.51
N GLU A 56 1.85 -0.94 -19.69
CA GLU A 56 2.47 -0.35 -20.88
C GLU A 56 2.53 1.19 -20.79
N LEU A 57 1.53 1.81 -20.15
CA LEU A 57 1.52 3.25 -19.88
C LEU A 57 2.46 3.64 -18.76
N LEU A 58 2.82 2.69 -17.88
CA LEU A 58 3.80 2.88 -16.81
C LEU A 58 5.21 3.19 -17.35
N LYS A 59 5.52 2.90 -18.61
CA LYS A 59 6.84 3.14 -19.21
C LYS A 59 7.07 4.60 -19.63
N CYS A 60 6.02 5.44 -19.64
CA CYS A 60 6.10 6.81 -20.13
C CYS A 60 5.51 7.77 -19.09
N ALA A 61 6.37 8.55 -18.42
CA ALA A 61 5.96 9.53 -17.40
C ALA A 61 4.92 10.54 -17.94
N ASP A 62 5.04 10.96 -19.20
CA ASP A 62 4.11 11.89 -19.84
C ASP A 62 2.68 11.33 -19.98
N LYS A 63 2.50 10.02 -19.78
CA LYS A 63 1.22 9.32 -19.85
C LYS A 63 0.62 9.03 -18.47
N ASP A 64 1.21 9.50 -17.38
CA ASP A 64 0.71 9.29 -16.02
C ASP A 64 -0.72 9.80 -15.86
N THR A 65 -1.02 11.01 -16.33
CA THR A 65 -2.38 11.57 -16.25
C THR A 65 -3.40 10.69 -16.96
N ILE A 66 -3.05 10.15 -18.14
CA ILE A 66 -3.93 9.26 -18.91
C ILE A 66 -4.08 7.91 -18.20
N ARG A 67 -2.98 7.33 -17.70
CA ARG A 67 -3.00 6.06 -16.96
C ARG A 67 -3.88 6.19 -15.71
N MET A 68 -3.66 7.24 -14.92
CA MET A 68 -4.37 7.45 -13.66
C MET A 68 -5.87 7.71 -13.88
N ALA A 69 -6.26 8.32 -15.00
CA ALA A 69 -7.65 8.49 -15.38
C ALA A 69 -8.40 7.16 -15.65
N LEU A 70 -7.69 6.04 -15.84
CA LEU A 70 -8.29 4.71 -15.99
C LEU A 70 -8.73 4.11 -14.65
N PHE A 71 -8.26 4.67 -13.53
CA PHE A 71 -8.50 4.13 -12.20
C PHE A 71 -9.53 4.97 -11.42
N PRO A 72 -10.28 4.36 -10.48
CA PRO A 72 -11.13 5.11 -9.58
C PRO A 72 -10.30 6.08 -8.73
N ASN A 73 -10.88 7.23 -8.39
CA ASN A 73 -10.24 8.21 -7.52
C ASN A 73 -10.16 7.70 -6.07
N LEU A 74 -9.11 6.93 -5.77
CA LEU A 74 -8.76 6.41 -4.46
C LEU A 74 -7.43 7.03 -3.99
N ASP A 75 -7.23 7.07 -2.68
CA ASP A 75 -6.04 7.67 -2.08
C ASP A 75 -4.81 6.74 -2.14
N TYR A 76 -4.35 6.43 -3.37
CA TYR A 76 -3.19 5.57 -3.60
C TYR A 76 -1.92 6.11 -2.95
N LYS A 77 -1.75 7.44 -2.96
CA LYS A 77 -0.63 8.12 -2.29
C LYS A 77 -0.68 7.92 -0.77
N GLY A 78 -1.84 8.10 -0.15
CA GLY A 78 -2.03 7.85 1.27
C GLY A 78 -1.78 6.39 1.65
N LEU A 79 -2.15 5.43 0.79
CA LEU A 79 -1.79 4.02 1.00
C LEU A 79 -0.27 3.81 0.96
N TYR A 80 0.42 4.33 -0.06
CA TYR A 80 1.88 4.21 -0.17
C TYR A 80 2.59 4.77 1.07
N ILE A 81 2.21 5.98 1.51
CA ILE A 81 2.77 6.62 2.71
C ILE A 81 2.50 5.77 3.96
N GLY A 82 1.29 5.22 4.11
CA GLY A 82 0.96 4.35 5.24
C GLY A 82 1.76 3.04 5.24
N LEU A 83 2.07 2.48 4.07
CA LEU A 83 2.96 1.32 3.96
C LEU A 83 4.40 1.68 4.35
N GLN A 84 4.92 2.81 3.88
CA GLN A 84 6.25 3.30 4.24
C GLN A 84 6.38 3.51 5.76
N GLN A 85 5.41 4.17 6.39
CA GLN A 85 5.40 4.37 7.84
C GLN A 85 5.40 3.05 8.63
N LEU A 86 4.77 2.00 8.10
CA LEU A 86 4.80 0.67 8.71
C LEU A 86 6.15 -0.04 8.53
N VAL A 87 6.87 0.22 7.44
CA VAL A 87 8.25 -0.26 7.26
C VAL A 87 9.17 0.34 8.32
N ASP A 88 9.06 1.65 8.56
CA ASP A 88 9.89 2.36 9.54
C ASP A 88 9.75 1.79 10.97
N VAL A 89 8.58 1.27 11.32
CA VAL A 89 8.29 0.66 12.62
C VAL A 89 8.29 -0.87 12.61
N ALA A 90 8.66 -1.51 11.49
CA ALA A 90 8.69 -2.97 11.38
C ALA A 90 9.54 -3.66 12.45
N PRO A 91 10.69 -3.13 12.91
CA PRO A 91 11.47 -3.71 14.00
C PRO A 91 10.73 -3.80 15.34
N LEU A 92 9.65 -3.02 15.52
CA LEU A 92 8.84 -3.01 16.74
C LEU A 92 7.75 -4.08 16.75
N ILE A 93 7.54 -4.79 15.64
CA ILE A 93 6.55 -5.87 15.52
C ILE A 93 7.07 -7.12 16.23
N GLN A 94 6.48 -7.44 17.39
CA GLN A 94 6.93 -8.56 18.22
C GLN A 94 6.55 -9.94 17.68
N PHE A 95 5.41 -10.05 17.00
CA PHE A 95 4.88 -11.32 16.49
C PHE A 95 4.31 -11.15 15.08
N GLY A 96 4.52 -12.13 14.21
CA GLY A 96 3.95 -12.12 12.85
C GLY A 96 4.70 -11.27 11.82
N LEU A 97 5.97 -10.91 12.08
CA LEU A 97 6.79 -10.08 11.19
C LEU A 97 6.88 -10.65 9.76
N HIS A 98 7.02 -11.97 9.62
CA HIS A 98 7.08 -12.61 8.30
C HIS A 98 5.79 -12.42 7.49
N ALA A 99 4.63 -12.63 8.12
CA ALA A 99 3.33 -12.47 7.47
C ALA A 99 3.07 -11.01 7.06
N PHE A 100 3.48 -10.07 7.92
CA PHE A 100 3.51 -8.64 7.60
C PHE A 100 4.36 -8.39 6.35
N GLY A 101 5.63 -8.82 6.35
CA GLY A 101 6.57 -8.58 5.25
C GLY A 101 6.08 -9.17 3.92
N GLN A 102 5.53 -10.39 3.93
CA GLN A 102 4.94 -10.99 2.73
C GLN A 102 3.78 -10.17 2.18
N SER A 103 2.89 -9.70 3.05
CA SER A 103 1.71 -8.94 2.64
C SER A 103 2.09 -7.53 2.16
N LEU A 104 3.07 -6.90 2.82
CA LEU A 104 3.66 -5.63 2.44
C LEU A 104 4.23 -5.71 1.02
N LEU A 105 5.15 -6.64 0.76
CA LEU A 105 5.77 -6.81 -0.56
C LEU A 105 4.74 -7.07 -1.65
N GLN A 106 3.74 -7.91 -1.36
CA GLN A 106 2.63 -8.14 -2.29
C GLN A 106 1.85 -6.85 -2.57
N CYS A 107 1.57 -6.04 -1.55
CA CYS A 107 0.83 -4.80 -1.71
C CYS A 107 1.63 -3.73 -2.46
N LEU A 108 2.94 -3.64 -2.23
CA LEU A 108 3.86 -2.77 -2.98
C LEU A 108 3.87 -3.14 -4.47
N GLY A 109 3.88 -4.43 -4.81
CA GLY A 109 3.72 -4.88 -6.20
C GLY A 109 2.35 -4.52 -6.79
N CYS A 110 1.28 -4.61 -6.00
CA CYS A 110 -0.08 -4.30 -6.46
C CYS A 110 -0.32 -2.80 -6.65
N ILE A 111 0.35 -1.93 -5.88
CA ILE A 111 0.14 -0.47 -5.94
C ILE A 111 0.96 0.19 -7.04
N LEU A 112 2.04 -0.43 -7.50
CA LEU A 112 2.93 0.09 -8.55
C LEU A 112 2.20 0.70 -9.77
N PRO A 113 1.16 0.09 -10.37
CA PRO A 113 0.48 0.67 -11.53
C PRO A 113 -0.29 1.96 -11.23
N PHE A 114 -0.60 2.21 -9.95
CA PHE A 114 -1.42 3.31 -9.46
C PHE A 114 -0.61 4.51 -8.96
N MET A 115 0.72 4.42 -9.00
CA MET A 115 1.62 5.45 -8.51
C MET A 115 2.06 6.38 -9.64
N GLU A 116 2.34 7.64 -9.30
CA GLU A 116 3.07 8.58 -10.18
C GLU A 116 4.56 8.21 -10.24
N HIS A 117 5.23 8.51 -11.35
CA HIS A 117 6.64 8.12 -11.58
C HIS A 117 7.60 8.55 -10.45
N ASP A 118 7.47 9.77 -9.92
CA ASP A 118 8.31 10.28 -8.83
C ASP A 118 8.27 9.38 -7.58
N MET A 119 7.09 8.82 -7.28
CA MET A 119 6.95 7.91 -6.14
C MET A 119 7.52 6.52 -6.44
N ILE A 120 7.52 6.09 -7.70
CA ILE A 120 8.04 4.77 -8.11
C ILE A 120 9.55 4.70 -7.88
N ASP A 121 10.28 5.80 -8.08
CA ASP A 121 11.72 5.86 -7.85
C ASP A 121 12.10 5.60 -6.38
N THR A 122 11.16 5.80 -5.46
CA THR A 122 11.38 5.59 -4.01
C THR A 122 11.07 4.16 -3.54
N LEU A 123 10.38 3.34 -4.34
CA LEU A 123 10.00 1.96 -3.98
C LEU A 123 11.18 1.05 -3.61
N PRO A 124 12.30 1.03 -4.38
CA PRO A 124 13.41 0.12 -4.08
C PRO A 124 13.99 0.31 -2.67
N TYR A 125 13.98 1.53 -2.16
CA TYR A 125 14.51 1.86 -0.83
C TYR A 125 13.65 1.30 0.31
N LEU A 126 12.37 0.97 0.06
CA LEU A 126 11.49 0.36 1.07
C LEU A 126 11.71 -1.16 1.21
N THR A 127 12.39 -1.77 0.24
CA THR A 127 12.57 -3.22 0.15
C THR A 127 14.04 -3.66 0.16
N ALA A 128 14.96 -2.70 0.34
CA ALA A 128 16.41 -2.90 0.34
C ALA A 128 16.92 -3.49 1.66
#